data_AF-A0A536ZPH6-F1
#
_entry.id   AF-A0A536ZPH6-F1
#
_cell.length_a   1.000
_cell.length_b   1.000
_cell.length_c   1.000
_cell.angle_alpha   90.00
_cell.angle_beta   90.00
_cell.angle_gamma   90.00
#
_symmetry.space_group_name_H-M   'P 1'
#
loop_
_entity.id
_entity.type
_entity.pdbx_description
1 polymer ?
#
loop_
_entity_poly.entity_id
_entity_poly.type
_entity_poly.pdbx_seq_one_letter_code
_entity_poly.pdbx_strand_id
1 'polypeptide(L)'
;MDRTELERIWATTAKHLNAARAQLPDVPALGLDGATVSGFDECLRHNEMELALDELEDLGLTNAPPPDFWRHLISAAESMELSERAADFKRKVEDG
;
A
#
# COMPACT_ATOMS: atom_id res chain seq x y z
N MET A 1 -19.31 1.73 -13.06
CA MET A 1 -19.17 1.45 -11.63
C MET A 1 -20.17 2.28 -10.87
N ASP A 2 -21.01 1.64 -10.06
CA ASP A 2 -21.92 2.35 -9.16
C ASP A 2 -21.23 2.73 -7.84
N ARG A 3 -21.85 3.60 -7.03
CA ARG A 3 -21.28 4.07 -5.76
C ARG A 3 -20.98 2.93 -4.78
N THR A 4 -21.85 1.92 -4.72
CA THR A 4 -21.73 0.79 -3.79
C THR A 4 -20.56 -0.10 -4.17
N GLU A 5 -20.35 -0.30 -5.47
CA GLU A 5 -19.22 -1.03 -6.02
C GLU A 5 -17.90 -0.31 -5.70
N LEU A 6 -17.86 1.01 -5.90
CA LEU A 6 -16.68 1.84 -5.57
C LEU A 6 -16.36 1.82 -4.07
N GLU A 7 -17.37 1.94 -3.21
CA GLU A 7 -17.21 1.84 -1.75
C GLU A 7 -16.69 0.45 -1.32
N ARG A 8 -17.14 -0.62 -2.00
CA ARG A 8 -16.63 -1.97 -1.74
C ARG A 8 -15.17 -2.11 -2.15
N ILE A 9 -14.79 -1.56 -3.30
CA ILE A 9 -13.39 -1.53 -3.75
C ILE A 9 -12.55 -0.77 -2.72
N TRP A 10 -12.93 0.46 -2.37
CA TRP A 10 -12.25 1.26 -1.35
C TRP A 10 -12.08 0.54 -0.02
N ALA A 11 -13.14 -0.11 0.50
CA ALA A 11 -13.05 -0.87 1.74
C ALA A 11 -12.09 -2.06 1.64
N THR A 12 -12.08 -2.74 0.48
CA THR A 12 -11.19 -3.88 0.22
C THR A 12 -9.74 -3.42 0.10
N THR A 13 -9.48 -2.37 -0.67
CA THR A 13 -8.16 -1.77 -0.83
C THR A 13 -7.62 -1.28 0.51
N ALA A 14 -8.42 -0.51 1.26
CA ALA A 14 -8.03 0.01 2.57
C ALA A 14 -7.68 -1.11 3.56
N LYS A 15 -8.38 -2.25 3.50
CA LYS A 15 -8.04 -3.42 4.32
C LYS A 15 -6.64 -3.96 4.00
N HIS A 16 -6.30 -4.09 2.73
CA HIS A 16 -4.98 -4.55 2.30
C HIS A 16 -3.89 -3.56 2.68
N LEU A 17 -4.12 -2.27 2.44
CA LEU A 17 -3.18 -1.20 2.81
C LEU A 17 -2.90 -1.15 4.32
N ASN A 18 -3.94 -1.25 5.15
CA ASN A 18 -3.75 -1.31 6.61
C ASN A 18 -3.01 -2.57 7.07
N ALA A 19 -3.25 -3.71 6.42
CA ALA A 19 -2.51 -4.94 6.71
C ALA A 19 -1.02 -4.82 6.34
N ALA A 20 -0.70 -4.14 5.24
CA ALA A 20 0.67 -3.82 4.87
C ALA A 20 1.31 -2.89 5.91
N ARG A 21 0.66 -1.78 6.28
CA ARG A 21 1.14 -0.85 7.32
C ARG A 21 1.51 -1.60 8.61
N ALA A 22 0.71 -2.58 9.02
CA ALA A 22 0.97 -3.36 10.25
C ALA A 22 2.24 -4.22 10.20
N GLN A 23 2.87 -4.40 9.02
CA GLN A 23 4.15 -5.09 8.86
C GLN A 23 5.36 -4.16 8.95
N LEU A 24 5.15 -2.83 9.01
CA LEU A 24 6.23 -1.88 9.26
C LEU A 24 6.69 -1.95 10.72
N PRO A 25 7.95 -1.58 11.03
CA PRO A 25 8.41 -1.47 12.41
C PRO A 25 7.60 -0.41 13.18
N ASP A 26 7.57 -0.52 14.52
CA ASP A 26 6.84 0.40 15.40
C ASP A 26 7.20 1.87 15.18
N VAL A 27 8.47 2.14 14.85
CA VAL A 27 8.98 3.46 14.48
C VAL A 27 9.69 3.34 13.14
N PRO A 28 8.98 3.51 12.01
CA PRO A 28 9.59 3.46 10.70
C PRO A 28 10.43 4.70 10.43
N ALA A 29 11.56 4.50 9.76
CA ALA A 29 12.28 5.59 9.11
C ALA A 29 11.39 6.21 8.03
N LEU A 30 11.59 7.52 7.77
CA LEU A 30 10.94 8.23 6.68
C LEU A 30 11.23 7.50 5.37
N GLY A 31 10.19 7.33 4.55
CA GLY A 31 10.34 6.76 3.22
C GLY A 31 11.04 7.73 2.25
N LEU A 32 11.18 7.30 1.00
CA LEU A 32 11.57 8.18 -0.09
C LEU A 32 10.61 9.38 -0.18
N ASP A 33 11.11 10.51 -0.67
CA ASP A 33 10.38 11.79 -0.80
C ASP A 33 9.67 12.29 0.47
N GLY A 34 10.03 11.75 1.64
CA GLY A 34 9.45 12.12 2.93
C GLY A 34 8.18 11.37 3.29
N ALA A 35 7.90 10.22 2.66
CA ALA A 35 6.74 9.38 2.97
C ALA A 35 6.69 8.98 4.46
N THR A 36 5.49 8.99 5.03
CA THR A 36 5.24 8.73 6.46
C THR A 36 3.98 7.91 6.68
N VAL A 37 3.93 7.22 7.82
CA VAL A 37 2.69 6.56 8.30
C VAL A 37 1.55 7.58 8.47
N SER A 38 1.86 8.83 8.86
CA SER A 38 0.86 9.89 8.94
C SER A 38 0.32 10.33 7.58
N GLY A 39 1.18 10.42 6.56
CA GLY A 39 0.80 10.74 5.18
C GLY A 39 -0.07 9.65 4.57
N PHE A 40 0.32 8.38 4.76
CA PHE A 40 -0.52 7.22 4.49
C PHE A 40 -1.91 7.32 5.14
N ASP A 41 -1.97 7.58 6.45
CA ASP A 41 -3.23 7.68 7.20
C ASP A 41 -4.10 8.85 6.71
N GLU A 42 -3.49 9.93 6.23
CA GLU A 42 -4.19 11.07 5.62
C GLU A 42 -4.80 10.69 4.27
N CYS A 43 -4.02 10.10 3.36
CA CYS A 43 -4.51 9.64 2.06
C CYS A 43 -5.71 8.69 2.22
N LEU A 44 -5.62 7.72 3.16
CA LEU A 44 -6.72 6.81 3.45
C LEU A 44 -8.00 7.51 3.91
N ARG A 45 -7.90 8.54 4.76
CA ARG A 45 -9.08 9.32 5.22
C ARG A 45 -9.76 10.05 4.06
N HIS A 46 -9.03 10.41 3.02
CA HIS A 46 -9.54 11.08 1.83
C HIS A 46 -9.94 10.13 0.69
N ASN A 47 -9.84 8.81 0.89
CA ASN A 47 -10.00 7.77 -0.14
C ASN A 47 -9.01 7.91 -1.31
N GLU A 48 -7.86 8.52 -1.08
CA GLU A 48 -6.77 8.64 -2.05
C GLU A 48 -5.93 7.35 -2.02
N MET A 49 -6.54 6.25 -2.46
CA MET A 49 -5.98 4.90 -2.28
C MET A 49 -4.67 4.67 -3.02
N GLU A 50 -4.48 5.28 -4.19
CA GLU A 50 -3.23 5.20 -4.95
C GLU A 50 -2.09 5.97 -4.26
N LEU A 51 -2.38 7.16 -3.72
CA LEU A 51 -1.39 7.91 -2.94
C LEU A 51 -1.03 7.18 -1.64
N ALA A 52 -2.02 6.55 -0.98
CA ALA A 52 -1.78 5.71 0.17
C ALA A 52 -0.91 4.47 -0.18
N LEU A 53 -1.07 3.91 -1.38
CA LEU A 53 -0.23 2.82 -1.88
C LEU A 53 1.22 3.31 -2.10
N ASP A 54 1.39 4.49 -2.69
CA ASP A 54 2.71 5.08 -2.97
C ASP A 54 3.48 5.39 -1.68
N GLU A 55 2.81 5.99 -0.68
CA GLU A 55 3.38 6.23 0.66
C GLU A 55 3.91 4.93 1.29
N LEU A 56 3.15 3.83 1.17
CA LEU A 56 3.57 2.54 1.69
C LEU A 56 4.71 1.95 0.86
N GLU A 57 4.70 2.04 -0.47
CA GLU A 57 5.85 1.59 -1.27
C GLU A 57 7.14 2.27 -0.81
N ASP A 58 7.14 3.60 -0.68
CA ASP A 58 8.32 4.36 -0.29
C ASP A 58 8.81 4.03 1.12
N LEU A 59 7.89 3.81 2.05
CA LEU A 59 8.19 3.28 3.38
C LEU A 59 8.77 1.86 3.30
N GLY A 60 8.21 1.00 2.47
CA GLY A 60 8.67 -0.39 2.29
C GLY A 60 10.07 -0.48 1.69
N LEU A 61 10.38 0.36 0.70
CA LEU A 61 11.72 0.46 0.11
C LEU A 61 12.78 0.90 1.13
N THR A 62 12.38 1.70 2.11
CA THR A 62 13.31 2.27 3.09
C THR A 62 13.47 1.40 4.34
N ASN A 63 12.40 0.75 4.79
CA ASN A 63 12.35 0.03 6.06
C ASN A 63 12.55 -1.49 5.94
N ALA A 64 12.66 -2.03 4.71
CA ALA A 64 12.87 -3.45 4.42
C ALA A 64 11.92 -4.38 5.22
N PRO A 65 10.59 -4.21 5.11
CA PRO A 65 9.62 -5.02 5.85
C PRO A 65 9.59 -6.48 5.34
N PRO A 66 8.95 -7.41 6.08
CA PRO A 66 8.80 -8.79 5.64
C PRO A 66 8.06 -8.92 4.29
N PRO A 67 8.25 -10.01 3.53
CA PRO A 67 7.61 -10.21 2.22
C PRO A 67 6.08 -10.08 2.22
N ASP A 68 5.43 -10.39 3.34
CA ASP A 68 3.97 -10.25 3.50
C ASP A 68 3.48 -8.80 3.36
N PHE A 69 4.34 -7.82 3.66
CA PHE A 69 4.09 -6.41 3.36
C PHE A 69 3.78 -6.20 1.87
N TRP A 70 4.68 -6.67 1.00
CA TRP A 70 4.56 -6.51 -0.45
C TRP A 70 3.41 -7.34 -1.00
N ARG A 71 3.10 -8.51 -0.42
CA ARG A 71 1.91 -9.30 -0.77
C ARG A 71 0.62 -8.51 -0.56
N HIS A 72 0.55 -7.73 0.51
CA HIS A 72 -0.59 -6.85 0.75
C HIS A 72 -0.65 -5.68 -0.25
N LEU A 73 0.49 -5.09 -0.64
CA LEU A 73 0.51 -4.06 -1.70
C LEU A 73 0.09 -4.62 -3.07
N ILE A 74 0.46 -5.87 -3.39
CA ILE A 74 -0.01 -6.57 -4.58
C ILE A 74 -1.54 -6.67 -4.57
N SER A 75 -2.13 -7.17 -3.47
CA SER A 75 -3.59 -7.30 -3.37
C SER A 75 -4.31 -5.95 -3.41
N ALA A 76 -3.72 -4.90 -2.81
CA ALA A 76 -4.26 -3.55 -2.90
C ALA A 76 -4.26 -3.04 -4.36
N ALA A 77 -3.13 -3.16 -5.07
CA ALA A 77 -3.01 -2.78 -6.47
C ALA A 77 -3.98 -3.57 -7.38
N GLU A 78 -4.10 -4.89 -7.17
CA GLU A 78 -5.04 -5.73 -7.91
C GLU A 78 -6.50 -5.32 -7.67
N SER A 79 -6.87 -4.95 -6.44
CA SER A 79 -8.22 -4.46 -6.13
C SER A 79 -8.58 -3.13 -6.82
N MET A 80 -7.56 -2.35 -7.18
CA MET A 80 -7.68 -1.09 -7.93
C MET A 80 -7.41 -1.27 -9.43
N GLU A 81 -7.23 -2.50 -9.90
CA GLU A 81 -6.91 -2.84 -11.29
C GLU A 81 -5.55 -2.28 -11.80
N LEU A 82 -4.64 -1.90 -10.88
CA LEU A 82 -3.31 -1.39 -11.18
C LEU A 82 -2.33 -2.53 -11.50
N SER A 83 -2.55 -3.18 -12.64
CA SER A 83 -1.86 -4.42 -13.03
C SER A 83 -0.34 -4.25 -13.15
N GLU A 84 0.14 -3.10 -13.63
CA GLU A 84 1.58 -2.82 -13.73
C GLU A 84 2.22 -2.70 -12.34
N ARG A 85 1.59 -1.96 -11.43
CA ARG A 85 2.04 -1.82 -10.03
C ARG A 85 2.09 -3.18 -9.32
N ALA A 86 1.05 -3.99 -9.49
CA ALA A 86 1.01 -5.35 -8.93
C ALA A 86 2.15 -6.24 -9.47
N ALA A 87 2.47 -6.13 -10.76
CA ALA A 87 3.58 -6.86 -11.36
C ALA A 87 4.94 -6.38 -10.82
N ASP A 88 5.09 -5.08 -10.60
CA ASP A 88 6.32 -4.50 -10.05
C ASP A 88 6.57 -4.97 -8.61
N PHE A 89 5.53 -5.00 -7.77
CA PHE A 89 5.62 -5.53 -6.41
C PHE A 89 5.90 -7.04 -6.38
N LYS A 90 5.35 -7.82 -7.32
CA LYS A 90 5.65 -9.27 -7.43
C LYS A 90 7.14 -9.50 -7.64
N ARG A 91 7.78 -8.73 -8.52
CA ARG A 91 9.24 -8.82 -8.74
C ARG A 91 10.02 -8.52 -7.45
N LYS A 92 9.60 -7.51 -6.67
CA LYS A 92 10.25 -7.19 -5.38
C LYS A 92 10.18 -8.34 -4.36
N VAL A 93 9.11 -9.13 -4.37
CA VAL A 93 8.98 -10.31 -3.49
C VAL A 93 9.89 -11.46 -3.94
N GLU A 94 10.10 -11.59 -5.25
CA GLU A 94 10.93 -12.66 -5.83
C GLU A 94 12.43 -12.36 -5.75
N ASP A 95 12.81 -11.08 -5.76
CA ASP A 95 14.20 -10.61 -5.73
C ASP A 95 14.79 -10.45 -4.30
N GLY A 96 13.98 -10.61 -3.25
CA GLY A 96 14.36 -10.45 -1.83
C GLY A 96 14.44 -11.76 -1.05
#